data_AF-A0A369V5I6-F1
#
_entry.id   AF-A0A369V5I6-F1
#
_cell.length_a   1.000
_cell.length_b   1.000
_cell.length_c   1.000
_cell.angle_alpha   90.00
_cell.angle_beta   90.00
_cell.angle_gamma   90.00
#
_symmetry.space_group_name_H-M   'P 1'
#
loop_
_entity.id
_entity.type
_entity.pdbx_description
1 polymer ?
#
loop_
_entity_poly.entity_id
_entity_poly.type
_entity_poly.pdbx_seq_one_letter_code
_entity_poly.pdbx_strand_id
1 'polypeptide(L)'
;MGRVARGRRGQRLQARALIGGIEGHLLVAAACEEGRRAAARFSTALDGLVPHQRRRVEERYESEYLALSRASWRRTAERAGRLREEYEERYRALRRRLLAGCLLGWCAALGCLGVLLPGRA
;
A
#
# COMPACT_ATOMS: atom_id res chain seq x y z
N MET A 1 21.02 17.40 18.51
CA MET A 1 19.67 16.78 18.42
C MET A 1 19.36 16.05 17.09
N GLY A 2 20.03 16.33 15.95
CA GLY A 2 19.67 15.75 14.63
C GLY A 2 20.06 14.28 14.35
N ARG A 3 21.05 13.71 15.05
CA ARG A 3 21.55 12.34 14.81
C ARG A 3 20.59 11.26 15.35
N VAL A 4 19.97 11.50 16.51
CA VAL A 4 18.98 10.60 17.15
C VAL A 4 17.68 10.52 16.33
N ALA A 5 17.22 11.65 15.79
CA ALA A 5 16.03 11.70 14.93
C ALA A 5 16.24 10.97 13.59
N ARG A 6 17.46 10.98 13.06
CA ARG A 6 17.84 10.24 11.85
C ARG A 6 17.90 8.73 12.10
N GLY A 7 18.43 8.31 13.25
CA GLY A 7 18.43 6.91 13.70
C GLY A 7 17.02 6.32 13.87
N ARG A 8 16.11 7.06 14.53
CA ARG A 8 14.70 6.63 14.70
C ARG A 8 13.95 6.49 13.37
N ARG A 9 14.23 7.34 12.38
CA ARG A 9 13.63 7.19 11.04
C ARG A 9 14.15 5.95 10.31
N GLY A 10 15.47 5.70 10.35
CA GLY A 10 16.07 4.49 9.78
C GLY A 10 15.49 3.22 10.37
N GLN A 11 15.36 3.15 11.69
CA GLN A 11 14.77 2.00 12.38
C GLN A 11 13.29 1.76 12.02
N ARG A 12 12.50 2.82 11.89
CA ARG A 12 11.10 2.71 11.43
C ARG A 12 10.97 2.21 9.99
N LEU A 13 11.87 2.64 9.10
CA LEU A 13 11.88 2.18 7.72
C LEU A 13 12.28 0.69 7.62
N GLN A 14 13.26 0.26 8.41
CA GLN A 14 13.66 -1.15 8.50
C GLN A 14 12.53 -2.02 9.08
N ALA A 15 11.88 -1.58 10.15
CA ALA A 15 10.75 -2.31 10.73
C ALA A 15 9.60 -2.47 9.71
N ARG A 16 9.29 -1.42 8.94
CA ARG A 16 8.28 -1.49 7.87
C ARG A 16 8.67 -2.45 6.75
N ALA A 17 9.94 -2.45 6.34
CA ALA A 17 10.43 -3.38 5.33
C ALA A 17 10.36 -4.84 5.80
N LEU A 18 10.71 -5.09 7.06
CA LEU A 18 10.60 -6.42 7.67
C LEU A 18 9.15 -6.89 7.74
N ILE A 19 8.24 -6.04 8.25
CA ILE A 19 6.81 -6.36 8.31
C ILE A 19 6.26 -6.67 6.92
N GLY A 20 6.57 -5.84 5.91
CA GLY A 20 6.12 -6.09 4.55
C GLY A 20 6.66 -7.41 3.96
N GLY A 21 7.89 -7.80 4.31
CA GLY A 21 8.44 -9.10 3.93
C GLY A 21 7.70 -10.27 4.58
N ILE A 22 7.39 -10.17 5.87
CA ILE A 22 6.62 -11.18 6.62
C ILE A 22 5.20 -11.28 6.07
N GLU A 23 4.50 -10.17 5.91
CA GLU A 23 3.15 -10.12 5.34
C GLU A 23 3.11 -10.74 3.95
N GLY A 24 4.09 -10.41 3.09
CA GLY A 24 4.21 -11.01 1.76
C GLY A 24 4.42 -12.52 1.80
N HIS A 25 5.27 -13.02 2.71
CA HIS A 25 5.48 -14.46 2.89
C HIS A 25 4.21 -15.17 3.39
N LEU A 26 3.52 -14.59 4.38
CA LEU A 26 2.27 -15.12 4.92
C LEU A 26 1.16 -15.17 3.86
N LEU A 27 1.04 -14.13 3.03
CA LEU A 27 0.09 -14.10 1.92
C LEU A 27 0.34 -15.24 0.92
N VAL A 28 1.58 -15.48 0.55
CA VAL A 28 1.95 -16.57 -0.37
C VAL A 28 1.69 -17.94 0.28
N ALA A 29 2.09 -18.12 1.53
CA ALA A 29 1.87 -19.35 2.27
C ALA A 29 0.37 -19.69 2.39
N ALA A 30 -0.46 -18.67 2.71
CA ALA A 30 -1.91 -18.81 2.77
C ALA A 30 -2.49 -19.21 1.40
N ALA A 31 -2.09 -18.56 0.32
CA ALA A 31 -2.59 -18.90 -1.02
C ALA A 31 -2.21 -20.31 -1.48
N CYS A 32 -1.02 -20.81 -1.13
CA CYS A 32 -0.66 -22.20 -1.42
C CYS A 32 -1.56 -23.18 -0.67
N GLU A 33 -1.81 -22.93 0.62
CA GLU A 33 -2.70 -23.78 1.42
C GLU A 33 -4.15 -23.74 0.94
N GLU A 34 -4.67 -22.55 0.62
CA GLU A 34 -6.00 -22.39 0.04
C GLU A 34 -6.11 -23.06 -1.33
N GLY A 35 -5.07 -22.95 -2.17
CA GLY A 35 -4.99 -23.60 -3.47
C GLY A 35 -5.09 -25.11 -3.37
N ARG A 36 -4.33 -25.75 -2.46
CA ARG A 36 -4.42 -27.19 -2.20
C ARG A 36 -5.81 -27.61 -1.70
N ARG A 37 -6.39 -26.86 -0.75
CA ARG A 37 -7.74 -27.15 -0.24
C ARG A 37 -8.81 -27.00 -1.31
N ALA A 38 -8.69 -25.98 -2.15
CA ALA A 38 -9.61 -25.77 -3.27
C ALA A 38 -9.47 -26.86 -4.33
N ALA A 39 -8.23 -27.26 -4.66
CA ALA A 39 -7.93 -28.37 -5.56
C ALA A 39 -8.55 -29.69 -5.07
N ALA A 40 -8.34 -30.05 -3.80
CA ALA A 40 -8.91 -31.25 -3.19
C ALA A 40 -10.45 -31.22 -3.22
N ARG A 41 -11.07 -30.10 -2.83
CA ARG A 41 -12.54 -29.94 -2.89
C ARG A 41 -13.07 -30.08 -4.32
N PHE A 42 -12.38 -29.48 -5.29
CA PHE A 42 -12.76 -29.55 -6.69
C PHE A 42 -12.67 -30.97 -7.23
N SER A 43 -11.56 -31.67 -6.96
CA SER A 43 -11.37 -33.04 -7.42
C SER A 43 -12.30 -34.03 -6.71
N THR A 44 -12.67 -33.81 -5.44
CA THR A 44 -13.65 -34.67 -4.73
C THR A 44 -15.04 -34.58 -5.32
N ALA A 45 -15.41 -33.46 -5.94
CA ALA A 45 -16.71 -33.30 -6.60
C ALA A 45 -16.78 -34.00 -7.98
N LEU A 46 -15.65 -34.50 -8.49
CA LEU A 46 -15.58 -35.20 -9.77
C LEU A 46 -15.57 -36.71 -9.53
N ASP A 47 -16.68 -37.37 -9.84
CA ASP A 47 -16.82 -38.83 -9.76
C ASP A 47 -15.97 -39.54 -10.82
N GLY A 48 -15.50 -40.75 -10.49
CA GLY A 48 -14.83 -41.64 -11.45
C GLY A 48 -13.35 -41.37 -11.73
N LEU A 49 -12.72 -40.40 -11.07
CA LEU A 49 -11.28 -40.14 -11.21
C LEU A 49 -10.43 -41.22 -10.55
N VAL A 50 -9.54 -41.85 -11.34
CA VAL A 50 -8.50 -42.73 -10.83
C VAL A 50 -7.46 -41.89 -10.04
N PRO A 51 -6.81 -42.42 -8.98
CA PRO A 51 -5.92 -41.62 -8.13
C PRO A 51 -4.84 -40.80 -8.85
N HIS A 52 -4.26 -41.33 -9.94
CA HIS A 52 -3.26 -40.60 -10.73
C HIS A 52 -3.86 -39.42 -11.51
N GLN A 53 -5.10 -39.53 -11.98
CA GLN A 53 -5.81 -38.43 -12.67
C GLN A 53 -6.18 -37.34 -11.67
N ARG A 54 -6.65 -37.74 -10.48
CA ARG A 54 -6.95 -36.83 -9.37
C ARG A 54 -5.75 -35.96 -9.01
N ARG A 55 -4.57 -36.56 -8.80
CA ARG A 55 -3.33 -35.81 -8.50
C ARG A 55 -2.97 -34.82 -9.61
N ARG A 56 -3.04 -35.23 -10.88
CA ARG A 56 -2.74 -34.32 -12.01
C ARG A 56 -3.71 -33.14 -12.08
N VAL A 57 -5.00 -33.36 -11.82
CA VAL A 57 -6.00 -32.29 -11.75
C VAL A 57 -5.71 -31.36 -10.59
N GLU A 58 -5.38 -31.90 -9.42
CA GLU A 58 -5.07 -31.11 -8.23
C GLU A 58 -3.82 -30.22 -8.42
N GLU A 59 -2.73 -30.80 -8.94
CA GLU A 59 -1.50 -30.06 -9.25
C GLU A 59 -1.76 -28.94 -10.27
N ARG A 60 -2.52 -29.24 -11.33
CA ARG A 60 -2.87 -28.23 -12.35
C ARG A 60 -3.75 -27.13 -11.75
N TYR A 61 -4.74 -27.50 -10.95
CA TYR A 61 -5.62 -26.55 -10.28
C TYR A 61 -4.83 -25.63 -9.34
N GLU A 62 -3.96 -26.18 -8.50
CA GLU A 62 -3.12 -25.38 -7.59
C GLU A 62 -2.26 -24.37 -8.37
N SER A 63 -1.67 -24.80 -9.49
CA SER A 63 -0.85 -23.91 -10.33
C SER A 63 -1.66 -22.73 -10.90
N GLU A 64 -2.88 -22.99 -11.39
CA GLU A 64 -3.77 -21.96 -11.94
C GLU A 64 -4.32 -21.05 -10.85
N TYR A 65 -4.67 -21.62 -9.68
CA TYR A 65 -5.10 -20.87 -8.52
C TYR A 65 -4.04 -19.86 -8.08
N LEU A 66 -2.78 -20.29 -7.99
CA LEU A 66 -1.66 -19.40 -7.63
C LEU A 66 -1.39 -18.33 -8.69
N ALA A 67 -1.54 -18.67 -9.97
CA ALA A 67 -1.41 -17.70 -11.07
C ALA A 67 -2.49 -16.61 -10.98
N LEU A 68 -3.75 -17.01 -10.76
CA LEU A 68 -4.88 -16.09 -10.60
C LEU A 68 -4.74 -15.22 -9.35
N SER A 69 -4.37 -15.80 -8.21
CA SER A 69 -4.12 -15.06 -6.97
C SER A 69 -3.04 -14.00 -7.17
N ARG A 70 -1.91 -14.36 -7.79
CA ARG A 70 -0.83 -13.42 -8.11
C ARG A 70 -1.29 -12.30 -9.04
N ALA A 71 -2.07 -12.62 -10.08
CA ALA A 71 -2.61 -11.62 -11.00
C ALA A 71 -3.61 -10.68 -10.32
N SER A 72 -4.44 -11.20 -9.41
CA SER A 72 -5.36 -10.42 -8.59
C SER A 72 -4.61 -9.41 -7.71
N TRP A 73 -3.61 -9.88 -6.96
CA TRP A 73 -2.80 -9.00 -6.09
C TRP A 73 -2.04 -7.93 -6.87
N ARG A 74 -1.48 -8.26 -8.05
CA ARG A 74 -0.81 -7.29 -8.92
C ARG A 74 -1.77 -6.17 -9.35
N ARG A 75 -2.97 -6.52 -9.82
CA ARG A 75 -3.99 -5.53 -10.21
C ARG A 75 -4.39 -4.65 -9.03
N THR A 76 -4.56 -5.23 -7.84
CA THR A 76 -4.89 -4.47 -6.63
C THR A 76 -3.76 -3.52 -6.24
N ALA A 77 -2.50 -3.98 -6.27
CA ALA A 77 -1.34 -3.15 -5.97
C ALA A 77 -1.19 -1.99 -6.95
N GLU A 78 -1.36 -2.24 -8.25
CA GLU A 78 -1.36 -1.20 -9.28
C GLU A 78 -2.47 -0.19 -9.07
N ARG A 79 -3.70 -0.64 -8.78
CA ARG A 79 -4.83 0.25 -8.52
C ARG A 79 -4.61 1.10 -7.28
N ALA A 80 -4.08 0.51 -6.20
CA ALA A 80 -3.73 1.22 -4.98
C ALA A 80 -2.65 2.29 -5.25
N GLY A 81 -1.65 1.96 -6.08
CA GLY A 81 -0.63 2.91 -6.54
C GLY A 81 -1.24 4.10 -7.28
N ARG A 82 -2.07 3.85 -8.29
CA ARG A 82 -2.76 4.90 -9.06
C ARG A 82 -3.63 5.80 -8.17
N LEU A 83 -4.40 5.21 -7.26
CA LEU A 83 -5.22 5.98 -6.31
C LEU A 83 -4.33 6.86 -5.44
N ARG A 84 -3.24 6.30 -4.89
CA ARG A 84 -2.32 7.06 -4.05
C ARG A 84 -1.71 8.25 -4.78
N GLU A 85 -1.30 8.08 -6.03
CA GLU A 85 -0.78 9.17 -6.86
C GLU A 85 -1.81 10.28 -7.04
N GLU A 86 -3.05 9.94 -7.42
CA GLU A 86 -4.15 10.91 -7.56
C GLU A 86 -4.44 11.67 -6.26
N TYR A 87 -4.48 10.97 -5.12
CA TYR A 87 -4.67 11.60 -3.82
C TYR A 87 -3.49 12.48 -3.41
N GLU A 88 -2.25 12.06 -3.66
CA GLU A 88 -1.06 12.85 -3.35
C GLU A 88 -0.99 14.12 -4.19
N GLU A 89 -1.38 14.08 -5.46
CA GLU A 89 -1.47 15.27 -6.31
C GLU A 89 -2.48 16.28 -5.78
N ARG A 90 -3.70 15.83 -5.47
CA ARG A 90 -4.74 16.66 -4.86
C ARG A 90 -4.29 17.24 -3.52
N TYR A 91 -3.67 16.43 -2.68
CA TYR A 91 -3.14 16.87 -1.40
C TYR A 91 -2.03 17.91 -1.56
N ARG A 92 -1.08 17.70 -2.47
CA ARG A 92 -0.01 18.67 -2.75
C ARG A 92 -0.57 19.99 -3.25
N ALA A 93 -1.59 19.96 -4.11
CA ALA A 93 -2.27 21.17 -4.58
C ALA A 93 -2.95 21.93 -3.42
N LEU A 94 -3.71 21.23 -2.58
CA LEU A 94 -4.36 21.84 -1.41
C LEU A 94 -3.33 22.41 -0.43
N ARG A 95 -2.28 21.64 -0.13
CA ARG A 95 -1.18 22.08 0.74
C ARG A 95 -0.51 23.34 0.21
N ARG A 96 -0.24 23.43 -1.10
CA ARG A 96 0.32 24.65 -1.72
C ARG A 96 -0.60 25.85 -1.54
N ARG A 97 -1.90 25.68 -1.76
CA ARG A 97 -2.90 26.76 -1.59
C ARG A 97 -2.98 27.24 -0.14
N LEU A 98 -2.99 26.31 0.82
CA LEU A 98 -3.00 26.64 2.24
C LEU A 98 -1.72 27.38 2.65
N LEU A 99 -0.56 26.88 2.23
CA LEU A 99 0.72 27.54 2.52
C LEU A 99 0.78 28.95 1.89
N ALA A 100 0.34 29.11 0.64
CA ALA A 100 0.27 30.42 0.00
C ALA A 100 -0.68 31.37 0.75
N GLY A 101 -1.86 30.91 1.16
CA GLY A 101 -2.79 31.68 1.97
C GLY A 101 -2.21 32.08 3.33
N CYS A 102 -1.55 31.16 4.03
CA CYS A 102 -0.87 31.47 5.28
C CYS A 102 0.26 32.49 5.10
N LEU A 103 1.06 32.37 4.04
CA LEU A 103 2.14 33.32 3.75
C LEU A 103 1.58 34.71 3.41
N LEU A 104 0.52 34.79 2.59
CA LEU A 104 -0.15 36.05 2.29
C LEU A 104 -0.76 36.68 3.54
N GLY A 105 -1.41 35.89 4.39
CA GLY A 105 -1.94 36.35 5.68
C GLY A 105 -0.85 36.89 6.60
N TRP A 106 0.31 36.23 6.66
CA TRP A 106 1.47 36.70 7.42
C TRP A 106 2.01 38.02 6.88
N CYS A 107 2.19 38.14 5.56
CA CYS A 107 2.62 39.38 4.90
C CYS A 107 1.63 40.52 5.17
N ALA A 108 0.32 40.27 5.09
CA ALA A 108 -0.70 41.26 5.38
C ALA A 108 -0.69 41.70 6.85
N ALA A 109 -0.56 40.75 7.78
CA ALA A 109 -0.48 41.05 9.21
C ALA A 109 0.75 41.90 9.55
N LEU A 110 1.92 41.54 9.02
CA LEU A 110 3.15 42.32 9.18
C LEU A 110 3.05 43.70 8.53
N GLY A 111 2.45 43.79 7.33
CA GLY A 111 2.20 45.07 6.65
C GLY A 111 1.29 45.98 7.46
N CYS A 112 0.16 45.48 7.96
CA CYS A 112 -0.75 46.24 8.83
C CYS A 112 -0.06 46.68 10.13
N LEU A 113 0.72 45.81 10.77
CA LEU A 113 1.49 46.17 11.97
C LEU A 113 2.51 47.28 11.66
N GLY A 114 3.21 47.16 10.53
CA GLY A 114 4.18 48.13 10.05
C GLY A 114 3.59 49.46 9.59
N VAL A 115 2.30 49.53 9.24
CA VAL A 115 1.56 50.77 8.94
C VAL A 115 0.97 51.39 10.21
N LEU A 116 0.55 50.58 11.19
CA LEU A 116 0.04 51.08 12.46
C LEU A 116 1.13 51.67 13.37
N LEU A 117 2.37 51.18 13.28
CA LEU A 117 3.52 51.68 14.04
C LEU A 117 3.93 53.14 13.68
N PRO A 118 4.06 53.54 12.40
CA PRO A 118 4.37 54.93 12.02
C PRO A 118 3.18 55.87 12.20
N GLY A 119 1.95 55.37 12.29
CA GLY A 119 0.77 56.17 12.65
C GLY A 119 0.65 56.47 14.16
N ARG A 120 1.58 55.97 14.99
CA ARG A 120 1.59 56.14 16.46
C ARG A 120 2.83 56.87 16.99
N ALA A 121 3.77 57.26 16.14
CA ALA A 121 4.92 58.11 16.48
C ALA A 121 4.65 59.55 16.05
#